data_AF-A0AAP6EJF4-F1
#
_entry.id   AF-A0AAP6EJF4-F1
#
_cell.length_a   1.000
_cell.length_b   1.000
_cell.length_c   1.000
_cell.angle_alpha   90.00
_cell.angle_beta   90.00
_cell.angle_gamma   90.00
#
_symmetry.space_group_name_H-M   'P 1'
#
loop_
_entity.id
_entity.type
_entity.pdbx_description
1 polymer ?
#
loop_
_entity_poly.entity_id
_entity_poly.type
_entity_poly.pdbx_seq_one_letter_code
_entity_poly.pdbx_strand_id
1 'polypeptide(L)'
;MNTEIPAQAMKDYGLRFLGFRRGTGLPTYIAGMVTSCHPDEGRRDRTVALDDPDRVSKANADWFELATECGLFSVDRQFLLSISMPRPDAVDDTDVEGVWGLVELMDDWDIMGAGCAVGVTGSRYGCPAFVMSALDGSVFVQGTLWQDSIGTAALPNPQRVRSLRDIAVLSVGKPYRTAAENEDTLAWLAR
;
A
#
# COMPACT_ATOMS: atom_id res chain seq x y z
N MET A 1 -6.03 19.32 -10.85
CA MET A 1 -4.97 18.48 -10.21
C MET A 1 -4.37 17.65 -11.34
N ASN A 2 -3.09 17.83 -11.65
CA ASN A 2 -2.51 17.26 -12.87
C ASN A 2 -2.17 15.77 -12.65
N THR A 3 -3.14 14.90 -12.92
CA THR A 3 -3.03 13.44 -12.75
C THR A 3 -2.08 12.77 -13.75
N GLU A 4 -1.53 13.53 -14.70
CA GLU A 4 -0.70 13.02 -15.80
C GLU A 4 0.70 12.59 -15.36
N ILE A 5 1.30 13.26 -14.37
CA ILE A 5 2.68 13.00 -13.96
C ILE A 5 2.84 11.64 -13.26
N PRO A 6 1.98 11.24 -12.29
CA PRO A 6 2.06 9.91 -11.71
C PRO A 6 1.78 8.83 -12.76
N ALA A 7 0.74 9.01 -13.58
CA ALA A 7 0.23 7.97 -14.48
C ALA A 7 1.21 7.55 -15.58
N GLN A 8 2.01 8.47 -16.11
CA GLN A 8 3.00 8.13 -17.13
C GLN A 8 4.24 7.47 -16.52
N ALA A 9 4.72 7.96 -15.36
CA ALA A 9 5.83 7.36 -14.64
C ALA A 9 5.52 5.92 -14.18
N MET A 10 4.26 5.63 -13.83
CA MET A 10 3.83 4.29 -13.41
C MET A 10 4.13 3.20 -14.44
N LYS A 11 3.99 3.51 -15.74
CA LYS A 11 4.16 2.53 -16.81
C LYS A 11 5.60 2.04 -16.92
N ASP A 12 6.57 2.90 -16.60
CA ASP A 12 7.99 2.60 -16.74
C ASP A 12 8.47 1.52 -15.75
N TYR A 13 7.69 1.24 -14.71
CA TYR A 13 7.94 0.17 -13.74
C TYR A 13 6.75 -0.82 -13.61
N GLY A 14 5.85 -0.82 -14.59
CA GLY A 14 4.84 -1.86 -14.76
C GLY A 14 3.51 -1.65 -14.06
N LEU A 15 3.16 -0.41 -13.71
CA LEU A 15 1.83 -0.08 -13.20
C LEU A 15 1.07 0.82 -14.20
N ARG A 16 -0.20 0.50 -14.42
CA ARG A 16 -1.13 1.39 -15.12
C ARG A 16 -2.07 2.04 -14.12
N PHE A 17 -1.97 3.35 -13.95
CA PHE A 17 -2.90 4.11 -13.13
C PHE A 17 -4.28 4.23 -13.79
N LEU A 18 -5.33 3.85 -13.08
CA LEU A 18 -6.72 3.83 -13.55
C LEU A 18 -7.60 4.89 -12.89
N GLY A 19 -7.04 5.66 -11.94
CA GLY A 19 -7.73 6.76 -11.27
C GLY A 19 -7.79 6.60 -9.75
N PHE A 20 -8.18 7.65 -9.05
CA PHE A 20 -8.35 7.62 -7.60
C PHE A 20 -9.67 6.93 -7.19
N ARG A 21 -9.66 6.27 -6.03
CA ARG A 21 -10.85 5.65 -5.42
C ARG A 21 -11.02 6.11 -3.98
N ARG A 22 -12.28 6.10 -3.51
CA ARG A 22 -12.62 6.44 -2.12
C ARG A 22 -12.21 5.37 -1.08
N GLY A 23 -11.80 4.19 -1.53
CA GLY A 23 -10.90 3.33 -0.76
C GLY A 23 -11.39 1.91 -0.50
N THR A 24 -10.76 1.28 0.48
CA THR A 24 -10.89 -0.13 0.90
C THR A 24 -11.86 -0.31 2.07
N GLY A 25 -12.44 0.79 2.56
CA GLY A 25 -13.05 0.90 3.88
C GLY A 25 -12.12 1.51 4.94
N LEU A 26 -10.80 1.43 4.76
CA LEU A 26 -9.83 2.06 5.67
C LEU A 26 -8.94 3.11 4.98
N PRO A 27 -8.49 4.14 5.70
CA PRO A 27 -7.46 5.04 5.25
C PRO A 27 -6.13 4.33 5.00
N THR A 28 -5.33 4.86 4.07
CA THR A 28 -3.98 4.38 3.75
C THR A 28 -3.07 4.28 4.98
N TYR A 29 -3.14 5.24 5.91
CA TYR A 29 -2.31 5.23 7.11
C TYR A 29 -2.68 4.12 8.11
N ILE A 30 -3.96 3.70 8.17
CA ILE A 30 -4.37 2.54 9.00
C ILE A 30 -3.97 1.25 8.29
N ALA A 31 -4.19 1.17 6.98
CA ALA A 31 -3.73 0.05 6.17
C ALA A 31 -2.20 -0.11 6.22
N GLY A 32 -1.44 0.97 6.39
CA GLY A 32 0.01 0.97 6.55
C GLY A 32 0.51 0.52 7.92
N MET A 33 -0.37 0.12 8.84
CA MET A 33 0.02 -0.43 10.14
C MET A 33 0.25 -1.96 10.10
N VAL A 34 0.38 -2.57 8.91
CA VAL A 34 0.67 -4.02 8.77
C VAL A 34 1.89 -4.41 9.60
N THR A 35 2.97 -3.63 9.53
CA THR A 35 4.20 -3.93 10.28
C THR A 35 4.07 -3.79 11.79
N SER A 36 2.99 -3.19 12.29
CA SER A 36 2.66 -3.11 13.72
C SER A 36 1.81 -4.29 14.20
N CYS A 37 1.30 -5.12 13.29
CA CYS A 37 0.56 -6.34 13.62
C CYS A 37 1.53 -7.50 13.88
N HIS A 38 1.14 -8.41 14.78
CA HIS A 38 1.91 -9.61 15.10
C HIS A 38 1.65 -10.74 14.09
N PRO A 39 2.62 -11.63 13.80
CA PRO A 39 2.37 -12.81 12.96
C PRO A 39 1.17 -13.68 13.42
N ASP A 40 0.94 -13.79 14.73
CA ASP A 40 -0.21 -14.52 15.28
C ASP A 40 -1.57 -13.91 14.92
N GLU A 41 -1.59 -12.65 14.49
CA GLU A 41 -2.78 -11.96 13.99
C GLU A 41 -2.99 -12.20 12.47
N GLY A 42 -2.17 -13.07 11.86
CA GLY A 42 -2.26 -13.47 10.46
C GLY A 42 -1.29 -12.75 9.53
N ARG A 43 -0.44 -11.87 10.04
CA ARG A 43 0.62 -11.21 9.27
C ARG A 43 1.60 -12.26 8.72
N ARG A 44 2.00 -12.06 7.48
CA ARG A 44 3.00 -12.88 6.77
C ARG A 44 4.08 -11.98 6.21
N ASP A 45 5.33 -12.42 6.34
CA ASP A 45 6.49 -11.65 5.90
C ASP A 45 7.33 -12.45 4.90
N ARG A 46 7.95 -11.72 3.97
CA ARG A 46 9.07 -12.18 3.13
C ARG A 46 10.15 -11.12 3.19
N THR A 47 11.38 -11.54 3.46
CA THR A 47 12.53 -10.65 3.62
C THR A 47 13.75 -11.18 2.90
N VAL A 48 14.56 -10.27 2.38
CA VAL A 48 15.84 -10.56 1.73
C VAL A 48 16.92 -9.70 2.35
N ALA A 49 18.03 -10.33 2.74
CA ALA A 49 19.14 -9.67 3.40
C ALA A 49 19.78 -8.59 2.52
N LEU A 50 20.26 -7.50 3.14
CA LEU A 50 20.85 -6.38 2.40
C LEU A 50 22.21 -6.69 1.77
N ASP A 51 22.92 -7.69 2.25
CA ASP A 51 24.19 -8.16 1.68
C ASP A 51 24.00 -9.14 0.53
N ASP A 52 22.77 -9.60 0.26
CA ASP A 52 22.47 -10.42 -0.90
C ASP A 52 22.67 -9.60 -2.19
N PRO A 53 23.53 -10.07 -3.13
CA PRO A 53 23.80 -9.36 -4.38
C PRO A 53 22.53 -9.22 -5.24
N ASP A 54 21.60 -10.16 -5.11
CA ASP A 54 20.34 -10.22 -5.86
C ASP A 54 19.15 -9.73 -5.02
N ARG A 55 19.39 -9.01 -3.92
CA ARG A 55 18.35 -8.62 -2.96
C ARG A 55 17.12 -7.96 -3.57
N VAL A 56 17.30 -7.12 -4.59
CA VAL A 56 16.18 -6.38 -5.19
C VAL A 56 15.34 -7.30 -6.07
N SER A 57 15.96 -8.11 -6.93
CA SER A 57 15.21 -9.04 -7.78
C SER A 57 14.48 -10.09 -6.94
N LYS A 58 15.13 -10.62 -5.90
CA LYS A 58 14.51 -11.53 -4.92
C LYS A 58 13.36 -10.88 -4.16
N ALA A 59 13.55 -9.67 -3.62
CA ALA A 59 12.48 -8.96 -2.92
C ALA A 59 11.29 -8.63 -3.83
N ASN A 60 11.56 -8.36 -5.11
CA ASN A 60 10.52 -8.10 -6.12
C ASN A 60 9.71 -9.38 -6.40
N ALA A 61 10.38 -10.53 -6.53
CA ALA A 61 9.73 -11.83 -6.67
C ALA A 61 8.92 -12.22 -5.42
N ASP A 62 9.53 -12.08 -4.23
CA ASP A 62 8.91 -12.35 -2.94
C ASP A 62 7.63 -11.51 -2.73
N TRP A 63 7.66 -10.23 -3.12
CA TRP A 63 6.46 -9.38 -3.10
C TRP A 63 5.35 -9.96 -3.96
N PHE A 64 5.65 -10.33 -5.20
CA PHE A 64 4.64 -10.81 -6.14
C PHE A 64 4.05 -12.15 -5.70
N GLU A 65 4.89 -13.08 -5.23
CA GLU A 65 4.44 -14.36 -4.69
C GLU A 65 3.53 -14.16 -3.47
N LEU A 66 3.97 -13.38 -2.47
CA LEU A 66 3.20 -13.14 -1.26
C LEU A 66 1.89 -12.38 -1.54
N ALA A 67 1.93 -11.37 -2.42
CA ALA A 67 0.76 -10.63 -2.86
C ALA A 67 -0.26 -11.53 -3.56
N THR A 68 0.21 -12.45 -4.40
CA THR A 68 -0.64 -13.43 -5.09
C THR A 68 -1.24 -14.43 -4.10
N GLU A 69 -0.42 -15.01 -3.22
CA GLU A 69 -0.86 -15.98 -2.20
C GLU A 69 -1.92 -15.40 -1.27
N CYS A 70 -1.81 -14.11 -0.94
CA CYS A 70 -2.76 -13.45 -0.05
C CYS A 70 -4.00 -12.92 -0.78
N GLY A 71 -4.00 -12.84 -2.11
CA GLY A 71 -5.12 -12.35 -2.91
C GLY A 71 -5.18 -10.83 -3.05
N LEU A 72 -4.02 -10.16 -3.17
CA LEU A 72 -3.96 -8.71 -3.43
C LEU A 72 -4.63 -8.34 -4.77
N PHE A 73 -4.40 -9.16 -5.79
CA PHE A 73 -4.78 -8.87 -7.17
C PHE A 73 -6.21 -9.34 -7.47
N SER A 74 -6.98 -8.49 -8.16
CA SER A 74 -8.20 -8.94 -8.83
C SER A 74 -7.89 -9.84 -10.04
N VAL A 75 -8.93 -10.37 -10.68
CA VAL A 75 -8.81 -11.13 -11.94
C VAL A 75 -8.08 -10.32 -13.03
N ASP A 76 -8.32 -9.02 -13.07
CA ASP A 76 -7.68 -8.09 -14.01
C ASP A 76 -6.33 -7.56 -13.50
N ARG A 77 -5.75 -8.19 -12.47
CA ARG A 77 -4.51 -7.75 -11.80
C ARG A 77 -4.59 -6.34 -11.21
N GLN A 78 -5.79 -5.91 -10.83
CA GLN A 78 -6.01 -4.59 -10.24
C GLN A 78 -5.96 -4.63 -8.72
N PHE A 79 -5.44 -3.55 -8.14
CA PHE A 79 -5.34 -3.36 -6.69
C PHE A 79 -5.26 -1.86 -6.38
N LEU A 80 -5.31 -1.51 -5.10
CA LEU A 80 -5.16 -0.13 -4.64
C LEU A 80 -3.73 0.10 -4.14
N LEU A 81 -3.11 1.19 -4.59
CA LEU A 81 -1.81 1.68 -4.13
C LEU A 81 -2.03 3.00 -3.39
N SER A 82 -1.41 3.16 -2.22
CA SER A 82 -1.35 4.45 -1.53
C SER A 82 -0.44 5.40 -2.29
N ILE A 83 -0.99 6.51 -2.78
CA ILE A 83 -0.28 7.56 -3.51
C ILE A 83 -0.23 8.80 -2.61
N SER A 84 0.97 9.33 -2.39
CA SER A 84 1.15 10.60 -1.68
C SER A 84 0.68 11.76 -2.54
N MET A 85 -0.27 12.54 -2.04
CA MET A 85 -0.83 13.71 -2.71
C MET A 85 -0.76 14.91 -1.77
N PRO A 86 -0.44 16.13 -2.26
CA PRO A 86 -0.52 17.33 -1.45
C PRO A 86 -1.91 17.50 -0.85
N ARG A 87 -2.00 17.88 0.43
CA ARG A 87 -3.28 18.23 1.03
C ARG A 87 -3.88 19.46 0.32
N PRO A 88 -5.21 19.60 0.27
CA PRO A 88 -5.86 20.77 -0.33
C PRO A 88 -5.41 22.13 0.25
N ASP A 89 -4.97 22.14 1.51
CA ASP A 89 -4.50 23.30 2.27
C ASP A 89 -2.98 23.30 2.53
N ALA A 90 -2.23 22.43 1.84
CA ALA A 90 -0.78 22.35 1.97
C ALA A 90 -0.10 23.69 1.61
N VAL A 91 0.77 24.16 2.51
CA VAL A 91 1.56 25.38 2.31
C VAL A 91 2.81 25.11 1.46
N ASP A 92 3.29 23.87 1.47
CA ASP A 92 4.38 23.38 0.63
C ASP A 92 4.15 21.91 0.21
N ASP A 93 4.98 21.42 -0.70
CA ASP A 93 4.86 20.07 -1.28
C ASP A 93 5.23 18.94 -0.30
N THR A 94 5.58 19.25 0.96
CA THR A 94 5.89 18.24 1.99
C THR A 94 4.68 17.83 2.81
N ASP A 95 3.63 18.65 2.84
CA ASP A 95 2.37 18.32 3.51
C ASP A 95 1.47 17.47 2.60
N VAL A 96 1.76 16.17 2.61
CA VAL A 96 1.10 15.17 1.79
C VAL A 96 0.23 14.22 2.61
N GLU A 97 -0.81 13.70 1.98
CA GLU A 97 -1.62 12.61 2.49
C GLU A 97 -1.64 11.43 1.51
N GLY A 98 -1.74 10.21 2.05
CA GLY A 98 -1.89 9.02 1.24
C GLY A 98 -3.33 8.84 0.79
N VAL A 99 -3.57 8.84 -0.52
CA VAL A 99 -4.87 8.54 -1.14
C VAL A 99 -4.82 7.23 -1.92
N TRP A 100 -5.94 6.52 -2.01
CA TRP A 100 -6.00 5.28 -2.77
C TRP A 100 -6.06 5.54 -4.28
N GLY A 101 -5.06 5.06 -5.00
CA GLY A 101 -5.04 4.97 -6.45
C GLY A 101 -5.34 3.55 -6.92
N LEU A 102 -6.30 3.40 -7.83
CA LEU A 102 -6.50 2.15 -8.56
C LEU A 102 -5.41 1.99 -9.60
N VAL A 103 -4.72 0.86 -9.55
CA VAL A 103 -3.67 0.50 -10.49
C VAL A 103 -3.91 -0.92 -11.02
N GLU A 104 -3.38 -1.19 -12.20
CA GLU A 104 -3.30 -2.51 -12.81
C GLU A 104 -1.83 -2.90 -12.96
N LEU A 105 -1.46 -4.11 -12.54
CA LEU A 105 -0.12 -4.65 -12.73
C LEU A 105 0.05 -5.14 -14.18
N MET A 106 1.04 -4.61 -14.88
CA MET A 106 1.41 -5.00 -16.24
C MET A 106 2.28 -6.27 -16.25
N ASP A 107 2.50 -6.88 -17.42
CA ASP A 107 3.32 -8.11 -17.54
C ASP A 107 4.78 -7.89 -17.16
N ASP A 108 5.36 -6.77 -17.61
CA ASP A 108 6.68 -6.31 -17.19
C ASP A 108 6.53 -5.33 -16.02
N TRP A 109 7.13 -5.64 -14.87
CA TRP A 109 7.02 -4.82 -13.66
C TRP A 109 8.28 -4.89 -12.80
N ASP A 110 8.56 -3.79 -12.10
CA ASP A 110 9.67 -3.67 -11.15
C ASP A 110 9.28 -2.74 -9.98
N ILE A 111 8.61 -3.31 -8.99
CA ILE A 111 8.06 -2.59 -7.84
C ILE A 111 9.14 -2.24 -6.82
N MET A 112 10.08 -3.16 -6.57
CA MET A 112 11.12 -2.99 -5.55
C MET A 112 12.36 -2.23 -6.07
N GLY A 113 12.58 -2.22 -7.39
CA GLY A 113 13.67 -1.50 -8.05
C GLY A 113 13.22 -0.16 -8.62
N ALA A 114 12.81 -0.15 -9.89
CA ALA A 114 12.45 1.04 -10.66
C ALA A 114 11.34 1.87 -10.01
N GLY A 115 10.26 1.24 -9.51
CA GLY A 115 9.19 1.93 -8.80
C GLY A 115 9.68 2.67 -7.56
N CYS A 116 10.61 2.08 -6.81
CA CYS A 116 11.25 2.72 -5.67
C CYS A 116 12.20 3.84 -6.10
N ALA A 117 12.91 3.67 -7.21
CA ALA A 117 13.87 4.65 -7.72
C ALA A 117 13.19 5.96 -8.15
N VAL A 118 11.96 5.89 -8.67
CA VAL A 118 11.18 7.06 -9.09
C VAL A 118 10.29 7.63 -7.97
N GLY A 119 10.37 7.08 -6.76
CA GLY A 119 9.71 7.63 -5.58
C GLY A 119 8.25 7.22 -5.36
N VAL A 120 7.70 6.29 -6.17
CA VAL A 120 6.28 5.91 -6.07
C VAL A 120 6.05 4.75 -5.11
N THR A 121 6.90 3.72 -5.17
CA THR A 121 6.83 2.56 -4.28
C THR A 121 7.97 2.54 -3.26
N GLY A 122 8.76 3.61 -3.17
CA GLY A 122 9.92 3.65 -2.27
C GLY A 122 10.59 5.00 -2.26
N SER A 123 11.72 5.09 -1.55
CA SER A 123 12.50 6.32 -1.44
C SER A 123 13.78 6.32 -2.29
N ARG A 124 14.26 5.13 -2.68
CA ARG A 124 15.37 4.90 -3.61
C ARG A 124 15.34 3.45 -4.10
N TYR A 125 16.07 3.13 -5.15
CA TYR A 125 16.21 1.75 -5.65
C TYR A 125 16.50 0.74 -4.52
N GLY A 126 15.65 -0.29 -4.39
CA GLY A 126 15.78 -1.30 -3.33
C GLY A 126 15.41 -0.82 -1.93
N CYS A 127 14.69 0.28 -1.77
CA CYS A 127 14.20 0.80 -0.49
C CYS A 127 12.69 1.05 -0.57
N PRO A 128 11.89 -0.03 -0.45
CA PRO A 128 10.45 0.08 -0.55
C PRO A 128 9.85 0.85 0.61
N ALA A 129 8.81 1.60 0.30
CA ALA A 129 7.99 2.36 1.21
C ALA A 129 6.62 2.54 0.54
N PHE A 130 5.81 1.48 0.60
CA PHE A 130 4.49 1.48 -0.05
C PHE A 130 3.46 0.79 0.82
N VAL A 131 2.20 1.15 0.60
CA VAL A 131 1.03 0.47 1.16
C VAL A 131 0.08 0.15 0.02
N MET A 132 -0.37 -1.09 -0.05
CA MET A 132 -1.27 -1.61 -1.07
C MET A 132 -2.45 -2.33 -0.42
N SER A 133 -3.53 -2.47 -1.17
CA SER A 133 -4.70 -3.21 -0.72
C SER A 133 -5.45 -3.90 -1.86
N ALA A 134 -6.06 -5.04 -1.55
CA ALA A 134 -7.08 -5.61 -2.42
C ALA A 134 -8.25 -4.62 -2.58
N LEU A 135 -8.97 -4.69 -3.70
CA LEU A 135 -10.03 -3.71 -4.02
C LEU A 135 -11.13 -3.63 -2.96
N ASP A 136 -11.39 -4.74 -2.25
CA ASP A 136 -12.39 -4.86 -1.21
C ASP A 136 -11.84 -4.62 0.21
N GLY A 137 -10.54 -4.36 0.36
CA GLY A 137 -9.89 -4.19 1.66
C GLY A 137 -9.69 -5.48 2.45
N SER A 138 -9.84 -6.65 1.82
CA SER A 138 -9.62 -7.96 2.47
C SER A 138 -8.15 -8.27 2.75
N VAL A 139 -7.23 -7.54 2.13
CA VAL A 139 -5.78 -7.69 2.27
C VAL A 139 -5.13 -6.32 2.29
N PHE A 140 -4.16 -6.14 3.19
CA PHE A 140 -3.19 -5.05 3.12
C PHE A 140 -1.79 -5.60 2.90
N VAL A 141 -1.00 -4.95 2.06
CA VAL A 141 0.40 -5.30 1.80
C VAL A 141 1.25 -4.05 1.97
N GLN A 142 2.36 -4.19 2.69
CA GLN A 142 3.29 -3.11 2.95
C GLN A 142 4.69 -3.53 2.53
N GLY A 143 5.35 -2.69 1.73
CA GLY A 143 6.78 -2.79 1.44
C GLY A 143 7.56 -1.89 2.38
N THR A 144 8.61 -2.42 2.99
CA THR A 144 9.46 -1.65 3.90
C THR A 144 10.92 -2.11 3.87
N LEU A 145 11.81 -1.24 4.33
CA LEU A 145 13.20 -1.54 4.58
C LEU A 145 13.42 -1.70 6.09
N TRP A 146 13.76 -2.91 6.53
CA TRP A 146 14.21 -3.17 7.89
C TRP A 146 15.69 -2.86 8.05
N GLN A 147 16.19 -2.98 9.28
CA GLN A 147 17.58 -2.69 9.62
C GLN A 147 18.59 -3.50 8.79
N ASP A 148 18.26 -4.74 8.45
CA ASP A 148 19.15 -5.71 7.80
C ASP A 148 18.55 -6.35 6.52
N SER A 149 17.34 -5.96 6.13
CA SER A 149 16.61 -6.60 5.03
C SER A 149 15.65 -5.68 4.29
N ILE A 150 15.43 -5.98 3.00
CA ILE A 150 14.30 -5.49 2.22
C ILE A 150 13.15 -6.47 2.46
N GLY A 151 11.90 -6.00 2.51
CA GLY A 151 10.84 -6.94 2.20
C GLY A 151 9.41 -6.44 2.28
N THR A 152 8.54 -7.42 2.39
CA THR A 152 7.11 -7.29 2.21
C THR A 152 6.39 -7.95 3.37
N ALA A 153 5.47 -7.23 3.98
CA ALA A 153 4.53 -7.74 4.96
C ALA A 153 3.11 -7.72 4.37
N ALA A 154 2.39 -8.82 4.48
CA ALA A 154 0.99 -8.95 4.04
C ALA A 154 0.11 -9.32 5.23
N LEU A 155 -1.07 -8.70 5.30
CA LEU A 155 -2.09 -8.95 6.31
C LEU A 155 -3.42 -9.28 5.63
N PRO A 156 -3.73 -10.56 5.41
CA PRO A 156 -5.05 -10.98 5.01
C PRO A 156 -6.04 -10.90 6.18
N ASN A 157 -7.31 -10.63 5.88
CA ASN A 157 -8.39 -10.49 6.86
C ASN A 157 -8.13 -9.45 7.97
N PRO A 158 -7.74 -8.19 7.63
CA PRO A 158 -7.41 -7.17 8.61
C PRO A 158 -8.56 -6.84 9.57
N GLN A 159 -9.81 -7.12 9.18
CA GLN A 159 -11.01 -6.96 10.02
C GLN A 159 -11.02 -7.87 11.26
N ARG A 160 -10.16 -8.89 11.32
CA ARG A 160 -9.99 -9.77 12.49
C ARG A 160 -8.98 -9.23 13.50
N VAL A 161 -8.17 -8.25 13.12
CA VAL A 161 -7.09 -7.69 13.94
C VAL A 161 -7.66 -6.62 14.86
N ARG A 162 -7.68 -6.90 16.17
CA ARG A 162 -8.31 -6.02 17.16
C ARG A 162 -7.67 -4.64 17.22
N SER A 163 -6.34 -4.57 17.20
CA SER A 163 -5.60 -3.31 17.26
C SER A 163 -5.95 -2.38 16.09
N LEU A 164 -6.06 -2.91 14.86
CA LEU A 164 -6.50 -2.14 13.70
C LEU A 164 -7.95 -1.65 13.83
N ARG A 165 -8.86 -2.49 14.35
CA ARG A 165 -10.24 -2.08 14.61
C ARG A 165 -10.31 -0.96 15.64
N ASP A 166 -9.54 -1.05 16.71
CA ASP A 166 -9.52 -0.04 17.76
C ASP A 166 -9.03 1.31 17.21
N ILE A 167 -7.98 1.31 16.38
CA ILE A 167 -7.51 2.52 15.69
C ILE A 167 -8.55 3.04 14.69
N ALA A 168 -9.19 2.16 13.93
CA ALA A 168 -10.26 2.55 13.00
C ALA A 168 -11.42 3.24 13.73
N VAL A 169 -11.88 2.69 14.87
CA VAL A 169 -12.89 3.33 15.72
C VAL A 169 -12.44 4.71 16.19
N LEU A 170 -11.20 4.83 16.66
CA LEU A 170 -10.65 6.10 17.12
C LEU A 170 -10.51 7.14 16.00
N SER A 171 -10.42 6.71 14.74
CA SER A 171 -10.31 7.60 13.59
C SER A 171 -11.66 8.22 13.17
N VAL A 172 -12.79 7.58 13.52
CA VAL A 172 -14.12 8.04 13.10
C VAL A 172 -14.47 9.39 13.75
N GLY A 173 -14.98 10.32 12.95
CA GLY A 173 -15.44 11.64 13.42
C GLY A 173 -14.30 12.62 13.75
N LYS A 174 -13.05 12.28 13.41
CA LYS A 174 -11.93 13.20 13.56
C LYS A 174 -12.07 14.40 12.61
N PRO A 175 -11.57 15.60 12.99
CA PRO A 175 -11.75 16.82 12.19
C PRO A 175 -11.18 16.75 10.76
N TYR A 176 -10.18 15.91 10.56
CA TYR A 176 -9.53 15.68 9.26
C TYR A 176 -10.23 14.59 8.41
N ARG A 177 -11.39 14.09 8.84
CA ARG A 177 -12.16 13.04 8.15
C ARG A 177 -13.46 13.59 7.62
N THR A 178 -13.76 13.31 6.36
CA THR A 178 -15.05 13.61 5.74
C THR A 178 -16.13 12.64 6.20
N ALA A 179 -17.41 13.01 6.02
CA ALA A 179 -18.54 12.14 6.34
C ALA A 179 -18.50 10.82 5.56
N ALA A 180 -18.21 10.87 4.25
CA ALA A 180 -18.11 9.69 3.40
C ALA A 180 -17.01 8.74 3.85
N GLU A 181 -15.84 9.27 4.22
CA GLU A 181 -14.74 8.46 4.75
C GLU A 181 -15.08 7.79 6.08
N ASN A 182 -15.84 8.48 6.94
CA ASN A 182 -16.34 7.89 8.19
C ASN A 182 -17.34 6.76 7.90
N GLU A 183 -18.25 6.95 6.95
CA GLU A 183 -19.19 5.92 6.50
C GLU A 183 -18.46 4.68 5.97
N ASP A 184 -17.43 4.84 5.14
CA ASP A 184 -16.62 3.74 4.62
C ASP A 184 -15.93 2.94 5.76
N THR A 185 -15.38 3.64 6.76
CA THR A 185 -14.76 3.00 7.93
C THR A 185 -15.77 2.28 8.82
N LEU A 186 -16.96 2.85 9.02
CA LEU A 186 -18.03 2.19 9.75
C LEU A 186 -18.52 0.94 9.02
N ALA A 187 -18.64 0.99 7.69
CA ALA A 187 -19.01 -0.16 6.87
C ALA A 187 -17.94 -1.27 6.93
N TRP A 188 -16.66 -0.92 7.00
CA TRP A 188 -15.57 -1.88 7.20
C TRP A 188 -15.61 -2.51 8.60
N LEU A 189 -15.85 -1.72 9.65
CA LEU A 189 -15.96 -2.18 11.03
C LEU A 189 -17.14 -3.14 11.25
N ALA A 190 -18.17 -3.07 10.43
CA ALA A 190 -19.34 -3.95 10.50
C ALA A 190 -19.11 -5.35 9.91
N ARG A 191 -17.95 -5.62 9.29
CA ARG A 191 -17.57 -6.91 8.71
C ARG A 191 -16.95 -7.86 9.73
#